data_AF-A0A6I2MBW2-F1
#
_entry.id   AF-A0A6I2MBW2-F1
#
_cell.length_a   1.000
_cell.length_b   1.000
_cell.length_c   1.000
_cell.angle_alpha   90.00
_cell.angle_beta   90.00
_cell.angle_gamma   90.00
#
_symmetry.space_group_name_H-M   'P 1'
#
loop_
_entity.id
_entity.type
_entity.pdbx_description
1 polymer ?
#
loop_
_entity_poly.entity_id
_entity_poly.type
_entity_poly.pdbx_seq_one_letter_code
_entity_poly.pdbx_strand_id
1 'polypeptide(L)' 'MKSIDVWVCPFCERQTSYTNNCRVCKAVIVKMKVEVPELSAAEIKVAQQYRQEHRPQKIR' A
#
# COMPACT_ATOMS: atom_id res chain seq x y z
N MET A 1 7.55 -2.80 -15.80
CA MET A 1 7.73 -2.62 -14.34
C MET A 1 7.74 -1.14 -14.06
N LYS A 2 6.94 -0.66 -13.11
CA LYS A 2 6.85 0.75 -12.75
C LYS A 2 7.44 0.94 -11.36
N SER A 3 8.15 2.05 -11.15
CA SER A 3 8.61 2.42 -9.80
C SER A 3 7.67 3.43 -9.18
N ILE A 4 7.36 3.23 -7.91
CA ILE A 4 6.57 4.16 -7.10
C ILE A 4 7.33 4.51 -5.84
N ASP A 5 7.11 5.72 -5.36
CA ASP A 5 7.61 6.15 -4.06
C ASP A 5 6.62 5.77 -2.97
N VAL A 6 7.11 5.11 -1.93
CA VAL A 6 6.34 4.75 -0.74
C VAL A 6 7.09 5.16 0.53
N TRP A 7 6.35 5.49 1.58
CA TRP A 7 6.92 5.81 2.88
C TRP A 7 6.91 4.56 3.76
N VAL A 8 8.08 4.18 4.27
CA VAL A 8 8.25 2.94 5.03
C VAL A 8 9.00 3.21 6.33
N CYS A 9 8.54 2.61 7.42
CA CYS A 9 9.32 2.56 8.64
C CYS A 9 10.32 1.39 8.54
N PRO A 10 11.65 1.63 8.63
CA PRO A 10 12.64 0.57 8.43
C PRO A 10 12.65 -0.47 9.56
N PHE A 11 12.13 -0.13 10.75
CA PHE A 11 12.11 -1.04 11.91
C PHE A 11 10.81 -1.82 12.03
N CYS A 12 9.68 -1.22 11.64
CA CYS A 12 8.38 -1.88 11.69
C CYS A 12 8.01 -2.55 10.37
N GLU A 13 8.78 -2.30 9.31
CA GLU A 13 8.51 -2.73 7.92
C GLU A 13 7.10 -2.40 7.42
N ARG A 14 6.45 -1.44 8.07
CA ARG A 14 5.11 -1.00 7.73
C ARG A 14 5.19 0.15 6.75
N GLN A 15 4.54 -0.05 5.60
CA GLN A 15 4.19 1.03 4.70
C GLN A 15 3.18 1.96 5.38
N THR A 16 3.34 3.24 5.14
CA THR A 16 2.52 4.27 5.77
C THR A 16 2.31 5.45 4.83
N SER A 17 1.24 6.20 5.05
CA SER A 17 0.97 7.47 4.37
C SER A 17 1.54 8.68 5.12
N TYR A 18 2.15 8.47 6.29
CA TYR A 18 2.73 9.54 7.10
C TYR A 18 4.19 9.81 6.68
N THR A 19 4.59 11.08 6.67
CA THR A 19 5.91 11.52 6.20
C THR A 19 6.90 11.85 7.31
N ASN A 20 6.49 11.77 8.58
CA ASN A 20 7.33 12.19 9.72
C ASN A 20 7.93 10.99 10.47
N ASN A 21 7.21 10.48 11.47
CA ASN A 21 7.70 9.43 12.36
C ASN A 21 6.68 8.28 12.43
N CYS A 22 7.19 7.06 12.54
CA CYS A 22 6.38 5.87 12.70
C CYS A 22 5.56 5.99 13.99
N ARG A 23 4.24 5.83 13.91
CA ARG A 23 3.37 5.97 15.09
C ARG A 23 3.67 4.94 16.18
N VAL A 24 4.20 3.77 15.78
CA VAL A 24 4.52 2.64 16.65
C VAL A 24 5.85 2.86 17.38
N CYS A 25 6.96 2.90 16.64
CA CYS A 25 8.31 2.95 17.23
C CYS A 25 8.92 4.36 17.26
N LYS A 26 8.22 5.39 16.78
CA LYS A 26 8.69 6.79 16.69
C LYS A 26 9.91 7.02 15.80
N ALA A 27 10.46 5.99 15.18
CA ALA A 27 11.55 6.12 14.21
C ALA A 27 11.15 6.96 13.00
N VAL A 28 12.13 7.62 12.40
CA VAL A 28 11.95 8.40 11.17
C VAL A 28 11.48 7.48 10.05
N ILE A 29 10.47 7.93 9.32
CA ILE A 29 9.96 7.22 8.14
C ILE A 29 10.80 7.65 6.95
N VAL A 30 11.22 6.68 6.14
CA VAL A 30 12.05 6.92 4.96
C VAL A 30 11.22 6.77 3.69
N LYS A 31 11.55 7.57 2.69
CA LYS A 31 11.00 7.45 1.35
C LYS A 31 11.77 6.36 0.59
N MET A 32 11.08 5.30 0.19
CA MET A 32 11.66 4.19 -0.55
C MET A 32 11.03 4.10 -1.93
N LYS A 33 11.85 3.81 -2.93
CA LYS A 33 11.41 3.53 -4.29
C LYS A 33 11.18 2.03 -4.42
N VAL A 34 9.95 1.62 -4.69
CA VAL A 34 9.57 0.21 -4.81
C VAL A 34 9.16 -0.07 -6.25
N GLU A 35 9.66 -1.18 -6.80
CA GLU A 35 9.28 -1.66 -8.11
C GLU A 35 7.99 -2.47 -8.00
N VAL A 36 6.98 -2.07 -8.76
CA VAL A 36 5.71 -2.76 -8.86
C VAL A 36 5.52 -3.30 -10.28
N PRO A 37 5.00 -4.53 -10.41
CA PRO A 37 4.65 -5.07 -11.71
C PRO A 37 3.53 -4.22 -12.33
N GLU A 38 3.59 -4.04 -13.64
CA GLU A 38 2.50 -3.41 -14.38
C GLU A 38 1.43 -4.48 -14.60
N LEU A 39 0.28 -4.30 -13.95
CA LEU A 39 -0.86 -5.19 -14.12
C LEU A 39 -1.51 -4.90 -15.48
N SER A 40 -1.86 -5.97 -16.19
CA SER A 40 -2.67 -5.89 -17.39
C SER A 40 -4.09 -5.40 -17.06
N ALA A 41 -4.79 -4.85 -18.06
CA ALA A 41 -6.18 -4.42 -17.90
C ALA A 41 -7.10 -5.56 -17.42
N ALA A 42 -6.78 -6.82 -17.77
CA ALA A 42 -7.53 -7.99 -17.33
C ALA A 42 -7.34 -8.26 -15.82
N GLU A 43 -6.09 -8.23 -15.34
CA GLU A 43 -5.78 -8.43 -13.91
C GLU A 43 -6.38 -7.33 -13.04
N ILE A 44 -6.37 -6.08 -13.52
CA ILE A 44 -7.01 -4.95 -12.83
C ILE A 44 -8.52 -5.20 -12.68
N LYS A 45 -9.19 -5.67 -13.73
CA LYS A 45 -10.63 -5.99 -13.68
C LYS A 45 -10.93 -7.11 -12.69
N VAL A 46 -10.14 -8.17 -12.66
CA VAL A 46 -10.29 -9.29 -11.71
C VAL A 46 -10.16 -8.78 -10.27
N ALA A 47 -9.14 -7.97 -9.98
CA ALA A 47 -8.94 -7.41 -8.64
C ALA A 47 -10.07 -6.46 -8.22
N GLN A 48 -10.61 -5.67 -9.16
CA GLN A 48 -11.75 -4.79 -8.91
C GLN A 48 -13.02 -5.59 -8.61
N GLN A 49 -13.30 -6.63 -9.38
CA GLN A 49 -14.47 -7.48 -9.20
C GLN A 49 -14.42 -8.21 -7.86
N TYR A 50 -13.27 -8.79 -7.50
CA TYR A 50 -13.05 -9.41 -6.20
C TYR A 50 -13.36 -8.45 -5.04
N ARG A 51 -12.90 -7.20 -5.11
CA ARG A 51 -13.20 -6.17 -4.10
C ARG A 51 -14.68 -5.82 -4.00
N GLN A 52 -15.43 -5.89 -5.10
CA GLN A 52 -16.87 -5.60 -5.09
C GLN A 52 -17.66 -6.76 -4.46
N GLU A 53 -17.36 -8.00 -4.83
CA GLU A 53 -18.01 -9.18 -4.27
C GLU A 53 -17.73 -9.33 -2.78
N HIS A 54 -16.50 -9.01 -2.35
CA HIS A 54 -16.06 -9.18 -0.97
C HIS A 54 -16.09 -7.86 -0.19
N ARG A 55 -16.86 -6.87 -0.67
CA ARG A 55 -16.97 -5.57 -0.02
C ARG A 55 -17.61 -5.79 1.36
N PRO A 56 -16.96 -5.40 2.47
CA PRO A 56 -17.56 -5.54 3.79
C PRO A 56 -18.87 -4.74 3.83
N GLN A 57 -19.97 -5.42 4.16
CA GLN A 57 -21.23 -4.74 4.37
C GLN A 57 -21.07 -3.82 5.58
N LYS A 58 -21.44 -2.54 5.41
CA LYS A 58 -21.46 -1.59 6.53
C LYS A 58 -22.50 -2.10 7.53
N ILE A 59 -22.05 -2.58 8.68
CA ILE A 59 -22.90 -2.81 9.84
C ILE A 59 -23.42 -1.41 10.24
N ARG A 60 -24.74 -1.24 10.20
CA ARG A 60 -25.42 0.01 10.58
C ARG A 60 -25.37 0.24 12.07
#